data_AF-A0A3M1JQJ0-F1
#
_entry.id   AF-A0A3M1JQJ0-F1
#
_cell.length_a   1.000
_cell.length_b   1.000
_cell.length_c   1.000
_cell.angle_alpha   90.00
_cell.angle_beta   90.00
_cell.angle_gamma   90.00
#
_symmetry.space_group_name_H-M   'P 1'
#
loop_
_entity.id
_entity.type
_entity.pdbx_description
1 polymer ?
#
loop_
_entity_poly.entity_id
_entity_poly.type
_entity_poly.pdbx_seq_one_letter_code
_entity_poly.pdbx_strand_id
1 'polypeptide(L)' 'MKVIVCGAGQVGFNIAKHLANENNDITVIEQSAALIDK' A
#
# COMPACT_ATOMS: atom_id res chain seq x y z
N MET A 1 11.59 6.60 -5.63
CA MET A 1 10.80 7.76 -5.16
C MET A 1 10.15 7.42 -3.82
N LYS A 2 9.68 8.40 -3.02
CA LYS A 2 8.85 8.13 -1.82
C LYS A 2 7.37 8.30 -2.14
N VAL A 3 6.55 7.30 -1.86
CA VAL A 3 5.12 7.27 -2.17
C VAL A 3 4.32 6.87 -0.94
N ILE A 4 3.20 7.58 -0.69
CA ILE A 4 2.25 7.23 0.37
C ILE A 4 0.95 6.76 -0.28
N VAL A 5 0.45 5.60 0.14
CA VAL A 5 -0.84 5.05 -0.31
C VAL A 5 -1.81 5.05 0.86
N CYS A 6 -2.88 5.83 0.76
CA CYS A 6 -3.95 5.89 1.77
C CYS A 6 -5.07 4.91 1.39
N GLY A 7 -4.95 3.67 1.87
CA GLY A 7 -5.88 2.55 1.67
C GLY A 7 -5.15 1.27 1.27
N ALA A 8 -5.29 0.21 2.07
CA ALA A 8 -4.71 -1.11 1.82
C ALA A 8 -5.73 -2.13 1.25
N GLY A 9 -6.88 -1.65 0.77
CA GLY A 9 -7.83 -2.48 0.04
C GLY A 9 -7.25 -3.06 -1.27
N GLN A 10 -8.06 -3.83 -2.00
CA GLN A 10 -7.62 -4.59 -3.18
C GLN A 10 -6.85 -3.74 -4.21
N VAL A 11 -7.30 -2.51 -4.48
CA VAL A 11 -6.65 -1.61 -5.46
C VAL A 11 -5.37 -1.00 -4.89
N GLY A 12 -5.44 -0.41 -3.69
CA GLY A 12 -4.29 0.25 -3.06
C GLY A 12 -3.12 -0.71 -2.82
N PHE A 13 -3.41 -1.95 -2.41
CA PHE A 13 -2.41 -3.00 -2.25
C PHE A 13 -1.73 -3.36 -3.58
N ASN A 14 -2.50 -3.58 -4.66
CA ASN A 14 -1.92 -3.94 -5.96
C ASN A 14 -1.06 -2.81 -6.54
N ILE A 15 -1.50 -1.55 -6.38
CA ILE A 15 -0.72 -0.38 -6.81
C ILE A 15 0.56 -0.27 -6.00
N ALA A 16 0.48 -0.36 -4.67
CA ALA A 16 1.66 -0.33 -3.79
C ALA A 16 2.66 -1.44 -4.15
N LYS A 17 2.18 -2.67 -4.41
CA LYS A 17 3.01 -3.79 -4.83
C LYS A 17 3.71 -3.56 -6.17
N HIS A 18 2.97 -3.03 -7.16
CA HIS A 18 3.54 -2.74 -8.47
C HIS A 18 4.64 -1.67 -8.37
N LEU A 19 4.35 -0.57 -7.69
CA LEU A 19 5.31 0.52 -7.49
C LEU A 19 6.52 0.09 -6.65
N ALA A 20 6.35 -0.82 -5.69
CA ALA A 20 7.45 -1.37 -4.88
C ALA A 20 8.44 -2.14 -5.76
N ASN A 21 7.95 -2.89 -6.76
CA ASN A 21 8.79 -3.63 -7.69
C ASN A 21 9.65 -2.71 -8.59
N GLU A 22 9.29 -1.43 -8.69
CA GLU A 22 10.08 -0.42 -9.40
C GLU A 22 11.16 0.24 -8.51
N ASN A 23 11.47 -0.34 -7.33
CA ASN A 23 12.39 0.20 -6.33
C ASN A 23 11.97 1.56 -5.75
N ASN A 24 10.67 1.76 -5.56
CA ASN A 24 10.15 2.90 -4.81
C ASN A 24 10.04 2.57 -3.32
N ASP A 25 10.26 3.58 -2.48
CA ASP A 25 10.04 3.54 -1.04
C ASP A 25 8.58 3.90 -0.76
N ILE A 26 7.81 2.94 -0.26
CA ILE A 26 6.34 3.03 -0.20
C ILE A 26 5.87 2.81 1.22
N THR A 27 5.05 3.74 1.71
CA THR A 27 4.31 3.60 2.96
C THR A 27 2.83 3.47 2.68
N VAL A 28 2.22 2.39 3.13
CA VAL A 28 0.77 2.17 3.01
C VAL A 28 0.11 2.47 4.35
N ILE A 29 -0.96 3.26 4.34
CA ILE A 29 -1.75 3.64 5.51
C ILE A 29 -3.15 3.07 5.32
N GLU A 30 -3.63 2.30 6.30
CA GLU A 30 -5.01 1.80 6.34
C GLU A 30 -5.61 2.16 7.69
N GLN A 31 -6.82 2.71 7.67
CA GLN A 31 -7.54 3.10 8.88
C GLN A 31 -8.37 1.93 9.43
N SER A 32 -8.83 1.04 8.54
CA SER A 32 -9.59 -0.15 8.91
C SER A 32 -8.67 -1.26 9.40
N ALA A 33 -8.54 -1.39 10.71
CA ALA A 33 -7.76 -2.47 11.34
C ALA A 33 -8.23 -3.87 10.92
N ALA A 34 -9.51 -4.03 10.57
CA ALA A 34 -10.08 -5.29 10.10
C ALA A 34 -9.46 -5.78 8.77
N LEU A 35 -8.82 -4.91 7.99
CA LEU A 35 -8.15 -5.25 6.74
C LEU A 35 -6.63 -5.45 6.93
N ILE A 36 -6.09 -5.14 8.11
CA ILE A 36 -4.65 -5.21 8.40
C ILE A 36 -4.22 -6.63 8.84
N ASP A 37 -5.15 -7.50 9.24
CA ASP A 37 -4.85 -8.88 9.65
C ASP A 37 -5.52 -9.94 8.76
N LYS A 38 -4.70 -10.58 7.91
CA LYS A 38 -4.72 -12.03 7.62
C LYS A 38 -3.43 -12.49 6.93
#